data_AF-A0A1W9J682-F1
#
_entry.id   AF-A0A1W9J682-F1
#
_cell.length_a   1.000
_cell.length_b   1.000
_cell.length_c   1.000
_cell.angle_alpha   90.00
_cell.angle_beta   90.00
_cell.angle_gamma   90.00
#
_symmetry.space_group_name_H-M   'P 1'
#
loop_
_entity.id
_entity.type
_entity.pdbx_description
1 polymer ?
#
loop_
_entity_poly.entity_id
_entity_poly.type
_entity_poly.pdbx_seq_one_letter_code
_entity_poly.pdbx_strand_id
1 'polypeptide(L)'
;MKLSLKIALPLLLVGLSASGCATRQLKNFKEAAAANNWQEIAAAKVDCKADDDACNQLHLLKGDACYRLAKQDIDSLNHYQCAAEQLEQGIHLTTDWASAEAVVGKRGQYFENWCESLRFLRSEQTSTAAAKPYNQKLLGCAREFLQAPADLKPAATFFLHNAELAAIRFQINDTGSCQALKQLQQNETQASAQAAQSRYADHHRRLLNDIAGIKASIPGCP
;
A
#
# COMPACT_ATOMS: atom_id res chain seq x y z
N MET A 1 16.52 69.31 -26.48
CA MET A 1 17.14 68.02 -26.10
C MET A 1 16.57 67.59 -24.76
N LYS A 2 15.75 66.53 -24.72
CA LYS A 2 15.26 65.91 -23.50
C LYS A 2 15.58 64.41 -23.58
N LEU A 3 16.54 63.94 -22.79
CA LEU A 3 16.72 62.52 -22.52
C LEU A 3 15.64 62.09 -21.53
N SER A 4 14.98 60.96 -21.79
CA SER A 4 14.12 60.31 -20.80
C SER A 4 14.36 58.80 -20.88
N LEU A 5 15.17 58.35 -19.93
CA LEU A 5 15.40 56.97 -19.54
C LEU A 5 14.11 56.43 -18.89
N LYS A 6 13.55 55.31 -19.39
CA LYS A 6 12.52 54.55 -18.66
C LYS A 6 12.94 53.08 -18.55
N ILE A 7 13.37 52.76 -17.35
CA ILE A 7 13.50 51.43 -16.76
C ILE A 7 12.09 50.84 -16.58
N ALA A 8 11.89 49.55 -16.89
CA ALA A 8 11.18 48.56 -16.04
C ALA A 8 10.81 47.27 -16.81
N LEU A 9 11.66 46.24 -16.67
CA LEU A 9 11.25 44.84 -16.51
C LEU A 9 11.12 44.61 -14.97
N PRO A 10 10.32 43.71 -14.39
CA PRO A 10 9.54 42.60 -14.97
C PRO A 10 8.08 42.47 -14.44
N LEU A 11 7.19 41.86 -15.22
CA LEU A 11 5.89 41.37 -14.74
C LEU A 11 6.06 39.89 -14.33
N LEU A 12 6.36 39.65 -13.06
CA LEU A 12 6.58 38.31 -12.49
C LEU A 12 5.75 38.24 -11.19
N LEU A 13 4.44 37.98 -11.32
CA LEU A 13 3.51 37.89 -10.18
C LEU A 13 2.17 37.26 -10.60
N VAL A 14 2.18 35.99 -11.01
CA VAL A 14 0.97 35.15 -11.01
C VAL A 14 1.35 33.73 -10.63
N GLY A 15 1.27 33.38 -9.34
CA GLY A 15 1.62 32.02 -8.90
C GLY A 15 1.43 31.73 -7.41
N LEU A 16 0.46 32.34 -6.72
CA LEU A 16 0.35 32.25 -5.25
C LEU A 16 -1.08 31.97 -4.73
N SER A 17 -1.89 31.19 -5.46
CA SER A 17 -3.30 30.98 -5.10
C SER A 17 -3.73 29.51 -4.91
N ALA A 18 -2.83 28.53 -4.94
CA ALA A 18 -3.21 27.11 -4.88
C ALA A 18 -3.01 26.41 -3.50
N SER A 19 -2.16 26.94 -2.60
CA SER A 19 -1.77 26.24 -1.36
C SER A 19 -2.83 26.23 -0.24
N GLY A 20 -3.90 27.01 -0.37
CA GLY A 20 -4.93 27.15 0.68
C GLY A 20 -5.97 26.03 0.75
N CYS A 21 -6.24 25.33 -0.37
CA CYS A 21 -7.32 24.34 -0.44
C CYS A 21 -6.93 23.03 0.28
N ALA A 22 -5.75 22.48 -0.04
CA ALA A 22 -5.23 21.24 0.51
C ALA A 22 -5.05 21.31 2.04
N THR A 23 -4.55 22.44 2.57
CA THR A 23 -4.36 22.62 4.02
C THR A 23 -5.69 22.62 4.78
N ARG A 24 -6.72 23.27 4.23
CA ARG A 24 -8.07 23.26 4.83
C ARG A 24 -8.68 21.86 4.78
N GLN A 25 -8.56 21.19 3.64
CA GLN A 25 -9.05 19.82 3.50
C GLN A 25 -8.36 18.87 4.48
N LEU A 26 -7.06 19.01 4.66
CA LEU A 26 -6.28 18.19 5.58
C LEU A 26 -6.73 18.40 7.03
N LYS A 27 -7.02 19.64 7.42
CA LYS A 27 -7.60 19.93 8.74
C LYS A 27 -8.94 19.19 8.92
N ASN A 28 -9.84 19.27 7.93
CA ASN A 28 -11.13 18.60 8.00
C ASN A 28 -10.98 17.07 8.09
N PHE A 29 -10.07 16.48 7.31
CA PHE A 29 -9.80 15.04 7.38
C PHE A 29 -9.28 14.62 8.76
N LYS A 30 -8.41 15.43 9.39
CA LYS A 30 -7.93 15.16 10.76
C LYS A 30 -9.04 15.26 11.80
N GLU A 31 -9.90 16.26 11.70
CA GLU A 31 -11.06 16.42 12.59
C GLU A 31 -12.05 15.26 12.44
N ALA A 32 -12.37 14.88 11.20
CA ALA A 32 -13.20 13.72 10.90
C ALA A 32 -12.57 12.40 11.41
N ALA A 33 -11.26 12.23 11.24
CA ALA A 33 -10.54 11.04 11.70
C ALA A 33 -10.56 10.96 13.24
N ALA A 34 -10.35 12.09 13.93
CA ALA A 34 -10.46 12.16 15.39
C ALA A 34 -11.89 11.83 15.89
N ALA A 35 -12.91 12.15 15.09
CA ALA A 35 -14.31 11.80 15.35
C ALA A 35 -14.70 10.39 14.86
N ASN A 36 -13.77 9.59 14.32
CA ASN A 36 -14.02 8.30 13.66
C ASN A 36 -15.03 8.36 12.49
N ASN A 37 -15.19 9.53 11.85
CA ASN A 37 -16.06 9.71 10.70
C ASN A 37 -15.35 9.29 9.39
N TRP A 38 -15.08 8.00 9.26
CA TRP A 38 -14.35 7.44 8.11
C TRP A 38 -15.12 7.56 6.80
N GLN A 39 -16.45 7.53 6.85
CA GLN A 39 -17.33 7.69 5.70
C GLN A 39 -17.15 9.05 5.04
N GLU A 40 -17.06 10.13 5.83
CA GLU A 40 -16.82 11.48 5.32
C GLU A 40 -15.50 11.57 4.56
N ILE A 41 -14.42 11.02 5.14
CA ILE A 41 -13.08 11.05 4.53
C ILE A 41 -13.06 10.22 3.24
N ALA A 42 -13.63 9.01 3.25
CA ALA A 42 -13.66 8.11 2.10
C ALA A 42 -14.46 8.70 0.92
N ALA A 43 -15.59 9.35 1.20
CA ALA A 43 -16.44 9.98 0.19
C ALA A 43 -15.82 11.25 -0.42
N ALA A 44 -15.00 11.99 0.33
CA ALA A 44 -14.42 13.23 -0.13
C ALA A 44 -13.35 13.02 -1.22
N LYS A 45 -13.43 13.76 -2.33
CA LYS A 45 -12.37 13.78 -3.35
C LYS A 45 -11.13 14.50 -2.80
N VAL A 46 -9.94 13.93 -2.95
CA VAL A 46 -8.68 14.61 -2.62
C VAL A 46 -8.43 15.72 -3.66
N ASP A 47 -8.28 16.95 -3.19
CA ASP A 47 -8.05 18.14 -4.03
C ASP A 47 -6.71 18.78 -3.63
N CYS A 48 -5.64 18.23 -4.19
CA CYS A 48 -4.28 18.72 -4.01
C CYS A 48 -3.44 18.48 -5.26
N LYS A 49 -2.37 19.26 -5.40
CA LYS A 49 -1.31 18.97 -6.36
C LYS A 49 -0.24 18.10 -5.72
N ALA A 50 0.47 17.32 -6.53
CA ALA A 50 1.51 16.41 -6.05
C ALA A 50 2.66 17.12 -5.29
N ASP A 51 2.89 18.41 -5.56
CA ASP A 51 3.90 19.24 -4.89
C ASP A 51 3.38 19.96 -3.64
N ASP A 52 2.10 19.84 -3.29
CA ASP A 52 1.55 20.39 -2.05
C ASP A 52 1.97 19.51 -0.85
N ASP A 53 2.59 20.11 0.17
CA ASP A 53 3.05 19.43 1.40
C ASP A 53 1.95 18.65 2.15
N ALA A 54 0.67 19.02 1.93
CA ALA A 54 -0.48 18.38 2.54
C ALA A 54 -1.02 17.19 1.73
N CYS A 55 -0.59 17.02 0.47
CA CYS A 55 -1.21 16.08 -0.47
C CYS A 55 -0.98 14.63 -0.08
N ASN A 56 0.25 14.28 0.32
CA ASN A 56 0.56 12.94 0.81
C ASN A 56 -0.31 12.56 2.00
N GLN A 57 -0.49 13.46 2.97
CA GLN A 57 -1.29 13.24 4.18
C GLN A 57 -2.78 13.05 3.85
N LEU A 58 -3.31 13.80 2.90
CA LEU A 58 -4.70 13.64 2.43
C LEU A 58 -4.93 12.24 1.85
N HIS A 59 -4.03 11.79 0.96
CA HIS A 59 -4.09 10.47 0.36
C HIS A 59 -3.94 9.35 1.41
N LEU A 60 -2.99 9.49 2.36
CA LEU A 60 -2.81 8.53 3.45
C LEU A 60 -4.05 8.40 4.35
N LEU A 61 -4.65 9.54 4.76
CA LEU A 61 -5.86 9.54 5.59
C LEU A 61 -7.06 8.96 4.84
N LYS A 62 -7.24 9.31 3.57
CA LYS A 62 -8.31 8.72 2.74
C LYS A 62 -8.13 7.23 2.54
N GLY A 63 -6.90 6.79 2.26
CA GLY A 63 -6.58 5.39 2.10
C GLY A 63 -6.87 4.56 3.35
N ASP A 64 -6.49 5.05 4.53
CA ASP A 64 -6.81 4.39 5.82
C ASP A 64 -8.32 4.39 6.09
N ALA A 65 -9.03 5.48 5.81
CA ALA A 65 -10.49 5.53 5.95
C ALA A 65 -11.19 4.50 5.07
N CYS A 66 -10.82 4.42 3.79
CA CYS A 66 -11.33 3.41 2.87
C CYS A 66 -11.01 1.99 3.36
N TYR A 67 -9.78 1.72 3.81
CA TYR A 67 -9.43 0.40 4.36
C TYR A 67 -10.28 0.02 5.58
N ARG A 68 -10.47 0.95 6.52
CA ARG A 68 -11.31 0.71 7.71
C ARG A 68 -12.75 0.39 7.37
N LEU A 69 -13.33 1.08 6.39
CA LEU A 69 -14.68 0.80 5.92
C LEU A 69 -14.77 -0.56 5.21
N ALA A 70 -13.76 -0.93 4.42
CA ALA A 70 -13.68 -2.25 3.80
C ALA A 70 -13.65 -3.37 4.86
N LYS A 71 -12.91 -3.18 5.96
CA LYS A 71 -12.87 -4.14 7.08
C LYS A 71 -14.21 -4.29 7.82
N GLN A 72 -15.12 -3.33 7.69
CA GLN A 72 -16.47 -3.38 8.24
C GLN A 72 -17.48 -4.04 7.29
N ASP A 73 -17.02 -4.57 6.16
CA ASP A 73 -17.83 -5.23 5.12
C ASP A 73 -18.88 -4.31 4.46
N ILE A 74 -18.65 -2.99 4.53
CA ILE A 74 -19.45 -2.00 3.82
C ILE A 74 -18.81 -1.81 2.44
N ASP A 75 -19.52 -2.17 1.36
CA ASP A 75 -19.06 -2.02 -0.03
C ASP A 75 -17.56 -2.39 -0.20
N SER A 76 -17.23 -3.57 0.33
CA SER A 76 -15.86 -3.97 0.64
C SER A 76 -14.92 -3.88 -0.56
N LEU A 77 -15.38 -4.30 -1.74
CA LEU A 77 -14.58 -4.26 -2.97
C LEU A 77 -14.20 -2.84 -3.39
N ASN A 78 -15.16 -1.91 -3.44
CA ASN A 78 -14.90 -0.53 -3.83
C ASN A 78 -14.01 0.18 -2.80
N HIS A 79 -14.22 -0.10 -1.52
CA HIS A 79 -13.39 0.47 -0.47
C HIS A 79 -11.95 -0.08 -0.48
N TYR A 80 -11.73 -1.36 -0.76
CA TYR A 80 -10.36 -1.88 -0.96
C TYR A 80 -9.70 -1.31 -2.22
N GLN A 81 -10.45 -1.04 -3.29
CA GLN A 81 -9.91 -0.33 -4.48
C GLN A 81 -9.48 1.08 -4.11
N CYS A 82 -10.34 1.85 -3.44
CA CYS A 82 -10.00 3.17 -2.92
C CYS A 82 -8.75 3.11 -2.02
N ALA A 83 -8.70 2.17 -1.07
CA ALA A 83 -7.56 2.02 -0.17
C ALA A 83 -6.27 1.74 -0.94
N ALA A 84 -6.29 0.81 -1.89
CA ALA A 84 -5.12 0.47 -2.68
C ALA A 84 -4.57 1.67 -3.47
N GLU A 85 -5.44 2.44 -4.12
CA GLU A 85 -5.06 3.60 -4.93
C GLU A 85 -4.56 4.78 -4.10
N GLN A 86 -5.26 5.10 -3.01
CA GLN A 86 -4.96 6.27 -2.18
C GLN A 86 -3.75 6.03 -1.29
N LEU A 87 -3.57 4.81 -0.77
CA LEU A 87 -2.36 4.46 -0.02
C LEU A 87 -1.13 4.44 -0.92
N GLU A 88 -1.21 3.88 -2.14
CA GLU A 88 -0.11 3.93 -3.13
C GLU A 88 0.34 5.38 -3.37
N GLN A 89 -0.61 6.27 -3.69
CA GLN A 89 -0.32 7.70 -3.91
C GLN A 89 0.27 8.37 -2.67
N GLY A 90 -0.33 8.18 -1.50
CA GLY A 90 0.14 8.79 -0.25
C GLY A 90 1.53 8.32 0.15
N ILE A 91 1.83 7.04 -0.06
CA ILE A 91 3.15 6.44 0.20
C ILE A 91 4.19 7.03 -0.75
N HIS A 92 3.94 7.07 -2.05
CA HIS A 92 4.91 7.57 -3.05
C HIS A 92 5.14 9.07 -2.99
N LEU A 93 4.15 9.84 -2.51
CA LEU A 93 4.31 11.28 -2.24
C LEU A 93 5.04 11.55 -0.91
N THR A 94 5.22 10.56 -0.03
CA THR A 94 5.86 10.75 1.27
C THR A 94 7.37 10.54 1.19
N THR A 95 8.11 11.64 1.13
CA THR A 95 9.58 11.66 1.12
C THR A 95 10.19 11.68 2.54
N ASP A 96 9.52 12.30 3.50
CA ASP A 96 9.90 12.31 4.92
C ASP A 96 8.83 11.62 5.79
N TRP A 97 9.07 10.33 6.05
CA TRP A 97 8.20 9.52 6.90
C TRP A 97 8.22 9.95 8.37
N ALA A 98 9.31 10.53 8.88
CA ALA A 98 9.37 10.93 10.28
C ALA A 98 8.40 12.09 10.56
N SER A 99 8.34 13.06 9.64
CA SER A 99 7.37 14.16 9.69
C SER A 99 5.93 13.68 9.51
N ALA A 100 5.68 12.82 8.52
CA ALA A 100 4.33 12.28 8.27
C ALA A 100 3.79 11.47 9.46
N GLU A 101 4.62 10.63 10.07
CA GLU A 101 4.22 9.77 11.19
C GLU A 101 3.81 10.53 12.44
N ALA A 102 4.39 11.71 12.66
CA ALA A 102 4.02 12.58 13.78
C ALA A 102 2.59 13.13 13.65
N VAL A 103 1.98 13.03 12.46
CA VAL A 103 0.80 13.83 12.10
C VAL A 103 -0.38 12.99 11.63
N VAL A 104 -0.19 11.90 10.88
CA VAL A 104 -1.30 11.15 10.27
C VAL A 104 -1.40 9.67 10.65
N GLY A 105 -0.31 9.02 11.04
CA GLY A 105 -0.32 7.59 11.38
C GLY A 105 1.02 6.91 11.12
N LYS A 106 1.15 5.63 11.48
CA LYS A 106 2.42 4.89 11.35
C LYS A 106 2.65 4.38 9.93
N ARG A 107 3.87 4.57 9.42
CA ARG A 107 4.34 4.06 8.11
C ARG A 107 4.00 2.59 7.93
N GLY A 108 4.33 1.77 8.93
CA GLY A 108 4.06 0.34 8.89
C GLY A 108 2.58 0.02 8.67
N GLN A 109 1.67 0.76 9.31
CA GLN A 109 0.23 0.55 9.12
C GLN A 109 -0.22 0.89 7.69
N TYR A 110 0.28 1.97 7.09
CA TYR A 110 -0.08 2.33 5.72
C TYR A 110 0.40 1.31 4.70
N PHE A 111 1.63 0.83 4.82
CA PHE A 111 2.14 -0.23 3.96
C PHE A 111 1.38 -1.56 4.15
N GLU A 112 1.06 -1.93 5.39
CA GLU A 112 0.26 -3.13 5.65
C GLU A 112 -1.13 -3.02 5.05
N ASN A 113 -1.82 -1.90 5.24
CA ASN A 113 -3.15 -1.67 4.67
C ASN A 113 -3.10 -1.67 3.14
N TRP A 114 -2.04 -1.12 2.54
CA TRP A 114 -1.88 -1.10 1.09
C TRP A 114 -1.69 -2.52 0.53
N CYS A 115 -0.73 -3.27 1.07
CA CYS A 115 -0.46 -4.64 0.66
C CYS A 115 -1.65 -5.56 0.95
N GLU A 116 -2.34 -5.40 2.07
CA GLU A 116 -3.55 -6.17 2.40
C GLU A 116 -4.70 -5.86 1.44
N SER A 117 -4.90 -4.59 1.07
CA SER A 117 -5.90 -4.20 0.07
C SER A 117 -5.62 -4.87 -1.27
N LEU A 118 -4.37 -4.85 -1.73
CA LEU A 118 -3.96 -5.52 -2.97
C LEU A 118 -4.12 -7.06 -2.89
N ARG A 119 -3.82 -7.66 -1.73
CA ARG A 119 -4.00 -9.08 -1.48
C ARG A 119 -5.48 -9.49 -1.57
N PHE A 120 -6.37 -8.69 -0.98
CA PHE A 120 -7.82 -8.89 -1.06
C PHE A 120 -8.33 -8.70 -2.50
N LEU A 121 -7.96 -7.60 -3.15
CA LEU A 121 -8.38 -7.34 -4.54
C LEU A 121 -7.97 -8.47 -5.48
N ARG A 122 -6.77 -9.05 -5.29
CA ARG A 122 -6.33 -10.24 -6.03
C ARG A 122 -7.21 -11.46 -5.74
N SER A 123 -7.60 -11.72 -4.48
CA SER A 123 -8.41 -12.88 -4.13
C SER A 123 -9.86 -12.80 -4.62
N GLU A 124 -10.39 -11.59 -4.77
CA GLU A 124 -11.75 -11.37 -5.32
C GLU A 124 -11.84 -11.55 -6.84
N GLN A 125 -10.71 -11.71 -7.54
CA GLN A 125 -10.74 -11.91 -8.98
C GLN A 125 -11.15 -13.33 -9.35
N THR A 126 -12.04 -13.45 -10.32
CA THR A 126 -12.58 -14.73 -10.80
C THR A 126 -11.66 -15.48 -11.77
N SER A 127 -10.55 -14.86 -12.20
CA SER A 127 -9.60 -15.47 -13.12
C SER A 127 -8.16 -15.08 -12.81
N THR A 128 -7.22 -15.97 -13.18
CA THR A 128 -5.78 -15.69 -13.11
C THR A 128 -5.39 -14.44 -13.89
N ALA A 129 -6.00 -14.21 -15.05
CA ALA A 129 -5.70 -13.03 -15.88
C ALA A 129 -6.06 -11.73 -15.17
N ALA A 130 -7.23 -11.67 -14.51
CA ALA A 130 -7.66 -10.52 -13.74
C ALA A 130 -6.90 -10.37 -12.40
N ALA A 131 -6.48 -11.47 -11.79
CA ALA A 131 -5.70 -11.46 -10.53
C ALA A 131 -4.24 -10.99 -10.72
N LYS A 132 -3.67 -11.22 -11.91
CA LYS A 132 -2.25 -10.99 -12.17
C LYS A 132 -1.79 -9.54 -11.96
N PRO A 133 -2.50 -8.49 -12.45
CA PRO A 133 -2.13 -7.10 -12.19
C PRO A 133 -2.07 -6.77 -10.68
N TYR A 134 -3.05 -7.23 -9.90
CA TYR A 134 -3.06 -7.01 -8.45
C TYR A 134 -1.91 -7.75 -7.75
N ASN A 135 -1.56 -8.95 -8.20
CA ASN A 135 -0.41 -9.67 -7.65
C ASN A 135 0.93 -8.98 -7.99
N GLN A 136 1.05 -8.38 -9.18
CA GLN A 136 2.22 -7.59 -9.55
C GLN A 136 2.35 -6.34 -8.69
N LYS A 137 1.25 -5.62 -8.46
CA LYS A 137 1.22 -4.50 -7.52
C LYS A 137 1.55 -4.94 -6.09
N LEU A 138 1.04 -6.08 -5.64
CA LEU A 138 1.34 -6.63 -4.31
C LEU A 138 2.84 -6.97 -4.15
N LEU A 139 3.47 -7.55 -5.17
CA LEU A 139 4.92 -7.76 -5.20
C LEU A 139 5.68 -6.43 -5.10
N GLY A 140 5.22 -5.38 -5.80
CA GLY A 140 5.76 -4.03 -5.70
C GLY A 140 5.66 -3.46 -4.29
N CYS A 141 4.45 -3.47 -3.73
CA CYS A 141 4.16 -3.03 -2.35
C CYS A 141 5.06 -3.74 -1.34
N ALA A 142 5.15 -5.08 -1.39
CA ALA A 142 5.94 -5.85 -0.42
C ALA A 142 7.44 -5.56 -0.51
N ARG A 143 7.98 -5.37 -1.73
CA ARG A 143 9.40 -5.01 -1.94
C ARG A 143 9.73 -3.62 -1.41
N GLU A 144 8.81 -2.67 -1.60
CA GLU A 144 8.94 -1.34 -1.03
C GLU A 144 8.80 -1.36 0.49
N PHE A 145 7.87 -2.17 1.01
CA PHE A 145 7.66 -2.34 2.44
C PHE A 145 8.87 -2.95 3.15
N LEU A 146 9.64 -3.82 2.48
CA LEU A 146 10.90 -4.36 3.03
C LEU A 146 11.99 -3.30 3.28
N GLN A 147 11.84 -2.09 2.71
CA GLN A 147 12.71 -0.95 3.00
C GLN A 147 12.34 -0.21 4.31
N ALA A 148 11.26 -0.63 4.98
CA ALA A 148 10.87 -0.09 6.27
C ALA A 148 11.78 -0.62 7.41
N PRO A 149 11.73 -0.01 8.60
CA PRO A 149 12.44 -0.48 9.80
C PRO A 149 12.29 -1.97 10.11
N ALA A 150 13.28 -2.52 10.82
CA ALA A 150 13.44 -3.97 11.01
C ALA A 150 12.25 -4.65 11.71
N ASP A 151 11.57 -3.94 12.62
CA ASP A 151 10.38 -4.39 13.33
C ASP A 151 9.18 -4.64 12.41
N LEU A 152 9.16 -4.03 11.22
CA LEU A 152 8.09 -4.19 10.22
C LEU A 152 8.39 -5.30 9.20
N LYS A 153 9.61 -5.86 9.20
CA LYS A 153 10.03 -6.90 8.24
C LYS A 153 9.21 -8.18 8.29
N PRO A 154 8.67 -8.66 9.43
CA PRO A 154 7.78 -9.82 9.43
C PRO A 154 6.56 -9.62 8.53
N ALA A 155 5.88 -8.48 8.65
CA ALA A 155 4.71 -8.15 7.82
C ALA A 155 5.07 -8.07 6.34
N ALA A 156 6.13 -7.34 6.01
CA ALA A 156 6.60 -7.17 4.63
C ALA A 156 6.99 -8.50 3.97
N THR A 157 7.70 -9.37 4.71
CA THR A 157 8.10 -10.70 4.24
C THR A 157 6.88 -11.59 3.99
N PHE A 158 5.86 -11.56 4.86
CA PHE A 158 4.62 -12.31 4.63
C PHE A 158 3.96 -11.90 3.30
N PHE A 159 3.80 -10.60 3.04
CA PHE A 159 3.18 -10.14 1.79
C PHE A 159 4.01 -10.52 0.56
N LEU A 160 5.34 -10.46 0.66
CA LEU A 160 6.24 -10.88 -0.42
C LEU A 160 6.04 -12.36 -0.75
N HIS A 161 6.22 -13.24 0.23
CA HIS A 161 6.10 -14.68 0.03
C HIS A 161 4.67 -15.10 -0.38
N ASN A 162 3.64 -14.41 0.12
CA ASN A 162 2.27 -14.63 -0.30
C ASN A 162 2.05 -14.31 -1.79
N ALA A 163 2.68 -13.25 -2.28
CA ALA A 163 2.61 -12.85 -3.69
C ALA A 163 3.45 -13.75 -4.60
N GLU A 164 4.59 -14.25 -4.11
CA GLU A 164 5.41 -15.25 -4.78
C GLU A 164 4.67 -16.59 -4.92
N LEU A 165 4.00 -17.06 -3.87
CA LEU A 165 3.18 -18.26 -3.93
C LEU A 165 2.08 -18.13 -4.99
N ALA A 166 1.37 -17.00 -5.03
CA ALA A 166 0.36 -16.75 -6.03
C ALA A 166 0.95 -16.70 -7.46
N ALA A 167 2.13 -16.12 -7.64
CA ALA A 167 2.81 -16.10 -8.94
C ALA A 167 3.15 -17.51 -9.43
N ILE A 168 3.62 -18.40 -8.56
CA ILE A 168 3.85 -19.82 -8.88
C ILE A 168 2.52 -20.48 -9.27
N ARG A 169 1.46 -20.30 -8.47
CA ARG A 169 0.14 -20.90 -8.75
C ARG A 169 -0.43 -20.50 -10.11
N PHE A 170 -0.21 -19.26 -10.54
CA PHE A 170 -0.67 -18.76 -11.83
C PHE A 170 -0.01 -19.43 -13.03
N GLN A 171 1.13 -20.09 -12.83
CA GLN A 171 1.95 -20.68 -13.89
C GLN A 171 2.24 -22.17 -13.63
N ILE A 172 1.43 -22.82 -12.81
CA ILE A 172 1.75 -24.16 -12.30
C ILE A 172 2.04 -25.11 -13.47
N ASN A 173 3.26 -25.62 -13.46
CA ASN A 173 3.85 -26.58 -14.39
C ASN A 173 4.72 -27.53 -13.58
N ASP A 174 4.70 -28.83 -13.89
CA ASP A 174 5.11 -29.88 -12.96
C ASP A 174 6.50 -29.67 -12.33
N THR A 175 7.56 -29.68 -13.14
CA THR A 175 8.94 -29.68 -12.63
C THR A 175 9.43 -28.30 -12.20
N GLY A 176 9.15 -27.25 -12.98
CA GLY A 176 9.60 -25.89 -12.67
C GLY A 176 8.92 -25.30 -11.43
N SER A 177 7.63 -25.57 -11.25
CA SER A 177 6.88 -25.07 -10.08
C SER A 177 7.28 -25.79 -8.80
N CYS A 178 7.63 -27.07 -8.87
CA CYS A 178 8.09 -27.80 -7.69
C CYS A 178 9.37 -27.19 -7.10
N GLN A 179 10.36 -26.87 -7.93
CA GLN A 179 11.61 -26.25 -7.46
C GLN A 179 11.36 -24.87 -6.85
N ALA A 180 10.51 -24.05 -7.50
CA ALA A 180 10.15 -22.73 -6.97
C ALA A 180 9.43 -22.83 -5.61
N LEU A 181 8.50 -23.78 -5.46
CA LEU A 181 7.82 -24.03 -4.19
C LEU A 181 8.77 -24.52 -3.09
N LYS A 182 9.74 -25.37 -3.43
CA LYS A 182 10.76 -25.82 -2.47
C LYS A 182 11.61 -24.65 -1.97
N GLN A 183 12.04 -23.76 -2.86
CA GLN A 183 12.78 -22.57 -2.47
C GLN A 183 11.92 -21.65 -1.60
N LEU A 184 10.67 -21.42 -1.98
CA LEU A 184 9.74 -20.59 -1.22
C LEU A 184 9.47 -21.18 0.18
N GLN A 185 9.31 -22.50 0.28
CA GLN A 185 9.14 -23.19 1.56
C GLN A 185 10.33 -22.98 2.51
N GLN A 186 11.57 -23.02 1.98
CA GLN A 186 12.78 -22.78 2.77
C GLN A 186 12.84 -21.33 3.27
N ASN A 187 12.62 -20.36 2.37
CA ASN A 187 12.59 -18.94 2.72
C ASN A 187 11.51 -18.64 3.77
N GLU A 188 10.32 -19.21 3.59
CA GLU A 188 9.20 -19.02 4.49
C GLU A 188 9.40 -19.71 5.85
N THR A 189 10.12 -20.83 5.89
CA THR A 189 10.49 -21.47 7.18
C THR A 189 11.38 -20.55 8.01
N GLN A 190 12.38 -19.92 7.36
CA GLN A 190 13.23 -18.93 8.02
C GLN A 190 12.44 -17.70 8.44
N ALA A 191 11.58 -17.16 7.57
CA ALA A 191 10.73 -16.02 7.87
C ALA A 191 9.78 -16.29 9.05
N SER A 192 9.15 -17.47 9.07
CA SER A 192 8.27 -17.89 10.17
C SER A 192 9.02 -17.96 11.50
N ALA A 193 10.27 -18.41 11.51
CA ALA A 193 11.08 -18.44 12.73
C ALA A 193 11.42 -17.01 13.22
N GLN A 194 11.76 -16.10 12.30
CA GLN A 194 12.02 -14.69 12.61
C GLN A 194 10.76 -13.95 13.09
N ALA A 195 9.61 -14.32 12.55
CA ALA A 195 8.32 -13.72 12.87
C ALA A 195 7.64 -14.33 14.11
N ALA A 196 8.26 -15.31 14.80
CA ALA A 196 7.63 -16.11 15.84
C ALA A 196 7.05 -15.29 17.01
N GLN A 197 7.64 -14.13 17.31
CA GLN A 197 7.18 -13.21 18.37
C GLN A 197 6.44 -11.98 17.82
N SER A 198 6.16 -11.96 16.52
CA SER A 198 5.42 -10.88 15.87
C SER A 198 3.94 -11.22 15.74
N ARG A 199 3.10 -10.21 15.50
CA ARG A 199 1.68 -10.43 15.15
C ARG A 199 1.46 -11.23 13.85
N TYR A 200 2.50 -11.39 13.03
CA TYR A 200 2.46 -12.15 11.78
C TYR A 200 2.85 -13.63 11.93
N ALA A 201 3.16 -14.11 13.14
CA ALA A 201 3.53 -15.52 13.37
C ALA A 201 2.51 -16.51 12.76
N ASP A 202 1.22 -16.28 13.01
CA ASP A 202 0.15 -17.13 12.47
C ASP A 202 -0.07 -16.98 10.96
N HIS A 203 0.28 -15.83 10.39
CA HIS A 203 0.19 -15.60 8.95
C HIS A 203 1.26 -16.42 8.21
N HIS A 204 2.49 -16.41 8.73
CA HIS A 204 3.58 -17.21 8.18
C HIS A 204 3.33 -18.71 8.33
N ARG A 205 2.88 -19.15 9.51
CA ARG A 205 2.51 -20.55 9.74
C ARG A 205 1.43 -21.04 8.75
N ARG A 206 0.42 -20.22 8.46
CA ARG A 206 -0.60 -20.56 7.46
C ARG A 206 -0.02 -20.61 6.05
N LEU A 207 0.85 -19.67 5.68
CA LEU A 207 1.49 -19.65 4.38
C LEU A 207 2.37 -20.89 4.15
N LEU A 208 3.10 -21.36 5.17
CA LEU A 208 3.83 -22.64 5.12
C LEU A 208 2.91 -23.82 4.79
N ASN A 209 1.74 -23.88 5.42
CA ASN A 209 0.76 -24.94 5.16
C ASN A 209 0.22 -24.86 3.73
N ASP A 210 -0.06 -23.65 3.23
CA ASP A 210 -0.51 -23.44 1.86
C ASP A 210 0.55 -23.89 0.85
N ILE A 211 1.83 -23.54 1.07
CA ILE A 211 2.95 -23.99 0.23
C ILE A 211 3.03 -25.52 0.23
N ALA A 212 2.98 -26.16 1.41
CA ALA A 212 3.05 -27.61 1.53
C ALA A 212 1.86 -28.30 0.83
N GLY A 213 0.65 -27.77 0.98
CA GLY A 213 -0.56 -28.28 0.32
C GLY A 213 -0.46 -28.21 -1.20
N ILE A 214 0.06 -27.11 -1.75
CA ILE A 214 0.25 -26.97 -3.19
C ILE A 214 1.34 -27.93 -3.69
N LYS A 215 2.46 -28.06 -2.99
CA LYS A 215 3.50 -29.05 -3.34
C LYS A 215 2.94 -30.47 -3.42
N ALA A 216 2.17 -30.88 -2.42
CA ALA A 216 1.55 -32.21 -2.36
C ALA A 216 0.57 -32.48 -3.51
N SER A 217 0.03 -31.43 -4.14
CA SER A 217 -0.85 -31.55 -5.31
C SER A 217 -0.11 -31.73 -6.64
N ILE A 218 1.21 -31.55 -6.69
CA ILE A 218 2.03 -31.68 -7.90
C ILE A 218 2.66 -33.09 -7.93
N PRO A 219 2.33 -33.95 -8.91
CA PRO A 219 2.94 -35.27 -9.04
C PRO A 219 4.48 -35.21 -9.10
N GLY A 220 5.15 -36.02 -8.29
CA GLY A 220 6.61 -36.08 -8.26
C GLY A 220 7.29 -34.92 -7.53
N CYS A 221 6.54 -34.08 -6.82
CA CYS A 221 7.08 -33.02 -5.97
C CYS A 221 7.10 -33.42 -4.48
N PRO A 222 8.25 -33.82 -3.93
CA PRO A 222 8.38 -34.13 -2.49
C PRO A 222 8.41 -32.88 -1.61
#